data_AF-A0A1H9V4K6-F1
#
_entry.id   AF-A0A1H9V4K6-F1
#
_cell.length_a   1.000
_cell.length_b   1.000
_cell.length_c   1.000
_cell.angle_alpha   90.00
_cell.angle_beta   90.00
_cell.angle_gamma   90.00
#
_symmetry.space_group_name_H-M   'P 1'
#
loop_
_entity.id
_entity.type
_entity.pdbx_description
1 polymer ?
#
loop_
_entity_poly.entity_id
_entity_poly.type
_entity_poly.pdbx_seq_one_letter_code
_entity_poly.pdbx_strand_id
1 'polypeptide(L)'
;MDASQTRTGFSRGLPTLFTNIALLIATSLPAQASEPGAERQTSFSDRNYVPGRHINTISPVTIKERNSAPAKARRIEEETEKVIWTDARGTETEYRMYYAHDGTLLDFASVCSNYRTGSIDYRNCRKAARQWFGSKCNGGSAAGKMYCHARNAFRP
;
A
#
# COMPACT_ATOMS: atom_id res chain seq x y z
N MET A 1 -37.54 -6.55 -39.89
CA MET A 1 -38.32 -6.82 -38.67
C MET A 1 -38.16 -5.60 -37.79
N ASP A 2 -39.12 -4.70 -37.94
CA ASP A 2 -39.39 -3.51 -37.15
C ASP A 2 -39.67 -3.79 -35.67
N ALA A 3 -39.43 -2.75 -34.85
CA ALA A 3 -40.30 -2.20 -33.79
C ALA A 3 -39.41 -1.69 -32.63
N SER A 4 -39.25 -0.39 -32.34
CA SER A 4 -40.23 0.65 -31.95
C SER A 4 -40.93 0.41 -30.60
N GLN A 5 -40.66 1.29 -29.63
CA GLN A 5 -41.56 1.95 -28.65
C GLN A 5 -40.79 2.21 -27.33
N THR A 6 -40.49 3.40 -26.81
CA THR A 6 -41.26 4.63 -26.42
C THR A 6 -42.48 4.42 -25.52
N ARG A 7 -42.41 4.98 -24.29
CA ARG A 7 -43.42 5.82 -23.56
C ARG A 7 -43.18 5.78 -22.03
N THR A 8 -42.86 6.88 -21.32
CA THR A 8 -43.63 8.07 -20.84
C THR A 8 -44.55 7.86 -19.62
N GLY A 9 -44.50 8.81 -18.68
CA GLY A 9 -45.53 9.17 -17.67
C GLY A 9 -44.89 9.42 -16.29
N PHE A 10 -44.78 10.61 -15.68
CA PHE A 10 -45.60 11.82 -15.49
C PHE A 10 -46.88 11.63 -14.66
N SER A 11 -46.91 12.17 -13.42
CA SER A 11 -48.09 12.53 -12.61
C SER A 11 -47.60 13.08 -11.24
N ARG A 12 -47.47 14.39 -10.96
CA ARG A 12 -48.47 15.42 -10.55
C ARG A 12 -49.35 15.05 -9.35
N GLY A 13 -49.33 15.90 -8.31
CA GLY A 13 -50.41 16.01 -7.32
C GLY A 13 -50.05 16.52 -5.91
N LEU A 14 -49.99 17.84 -5.71
CA LEU A 14 -50.46 18.53 -4.48
C LEU A 14 -52.01 18.67 -4.57
N PRO A 15 -52.82 19.13 -3.57
CA PRO A 15 -52.49 19.93 -2.36
C PRO A 15 -53.32 19.63 -1.07
N THR A 16 -52.92 20.31 0.03
CA THR A 16 -53.68 20.91 1.16
C THR A 16 -55.01 20.34 1.66
N LEU A 17 -55.15 20.24 2.99
CA LEU A 17 -56.36 20.68 3.71
C LEU A 17 -56.03 21.25 5.10
N PHE A 18 -56.70 22.37 5.40
CA PHE A 18 -56.63 23.19 6.60
C PHE A 18 -57.36 22.55 7.78
N THR A 19 -56.86 22.73 9.00
CA THR A 19 -57.70 22.98 10.18
C THR A 19 -56.97 23.89 11.18
N ASN A 20 -57.63 25.01 11.48
CA ASN A 20 -57.31 25.96 12.53
C ASN A 20 -57.65 25.37 13.90
N ILE A 21 -56.71 25.39 14.85
CA ILE A 21 -57.03 25.41 16.29
C ILE A 21 -56.10 26.43 16.95
N ALA A 22 -56.67 27.57 17.31
CA ALA A 22 -56.07 28.53 18.21
C ALA A 22 -56.18 28.01 19.64
N LEU A 23 -55.05 27.80 20.32
CA LEU A 23 -55.01 27.61 21.77
C LEU A 23 -53.93 28.53 22.34
N LEU A 24 -54.40 29.58 23.01
CA LEU A 24 -53.60 30.51 23.80
C LEU A 24 -53.04 29.77 25.01
N ILE A 25 -51.75 29.44 24.98
CA ILE A 25 -51.00 29.06 26.17
C ILE A 25 -50.07 30.23 26.46
N ALA A 26 -50.40 30.99 27.51
CA ALA A 26 -49.52 31.98 28.08
C ALA A 26 -48.36 31.25 28.78
N THR A 27 -47.29 30.97 28.05
CA THR A 27 -46.00 30.63 28.63
C THR A 27 -45.27 31.94 28.92
N SER A 28 -45.05 32.22 30.20
CA SER A 28 -44.06 33.19 30.64
C SER A 28 -42.69 32.74 30.14
N LEU A 29 -42.23 33.30 29.03
CA LEU A 29 -40.83 33.21 28.63
C LEU A 29 -39.98 33.87 29.74
N PRO A 30 -38.95 33.21 30.29
CA PRO A 30 -37.86 33.97 30.86
C PRO A 30 -37.30 34.83 29.73
N ALA A 31 -37.08 36.12 30.01
CA ALA A 31 -36.39 37.01 29.09
C ALA A 31 -35.12 36.31 28.60
N GLN A 32 -35.10 35.89 27.34
CA GLN A 32 -33.87 35.54 26.67
C GLN A 32 -33.10 36.85 26.58
N ALA A 33 -32.17 37.05 27.52
CA ALA A 33 -31.08 37.96 27.32
C ALA A 33 -30.45 37.56 25.98
N SER A 34 -30.66 38.39 24.97
CA SER A 34 -29.90 38.32 23.73
C SER A 34 -28.44 38.43 24.14
N GLU A 35 -27.70 37.33 24.11
CA GLU A 35 -26.24 37.39 24.20
C GLU A 35 -25.78 38.27 23.03
N PRO A 36 -25.12 39.41 23.28
CA PRO A 36 -24.56 40.19 22.20
C PRO A 36 -23.54 39.30 21.51
N GLY A 37 -23.80 38.97 20.23
CA GLY A 37 -22.84 38.28 19.39
C GLY A 37 -21.50 38.99 19.48
N ALA A 38 -20.47 38.25 19.89
CA ALA A 38 -19.16 38.78 20.26
C ALA A 38 -18.65 39.79 19.22
N GLU A 39 -18.66 41.08 19.59
CA GLU A 39 -18.04 42.13 18.79
C GLU A 39 -16.54 41.83 18.69
N ARG A 40 -16.00 41.78 17.46
CA ARG A 40 -14.59 41.50 17.23
C ARG A 40 -13.76 42.61 17.87
N GLN A 41 -12.88 42.26 18.80
CA GLN A 41 -11.93 43.21 19.38
C GLN A 41 -11.05 43.81 18.26
N THR A 42 -11.18 45.12 18.03
CA THR A 42 -10.42 45.87 17.01
C THR A 42 -9.28 46.71 17.61
N SER A 43 -9.19 46.81 18.94
CA SER A 43 -8.12 47.51 19.65
C SER A 43 -7.39 46.58 20.62
N PHE A 44 -6.07 46.53 20.53
CA PHE A 44 -5.20 45.66 21.33
C PHE A 44 -4.29 46.52 22.20
N SER A 45 -4.33 46.34 23.53
CA SER A 45 -3.41 46.95 24.49
C SER A 45 -3.16 46.00 25.66
N ASP A 46 -2.07 46.19 26.41
CA ASP A 46 -1.69 45.33 27.55
C ASP A 46 -2.77 45.27 28.64
N ARG A 47 -3.65 46.29 28.70
CA ARG A 47 -4.76 46.36 29.67
C ARG A 47 -6.08 45.80 29.15
N ASN A 48 -6.20 45.51 27.86
CA ASN A 48 -7.44 45.06 27.22
C ASN A 48 -7.28 43.73 26.44
N TYR A 49 -6.17 43.02 26.65
CA TYR A 49 -5.98 41.71 26.03
C TYR A 49 -6.65 40.62 26.88
N VAL A 50 -7.65 39.94 26.31
CA VAL A 50 -8.27 38.75 26.91
C VAL A 50 -7.96 37.56 26.01
N PRO A 51 -7.06 36.64 26.42
CA PRO A 51 -6.74 35.47 25.60
C PRO A 51 -7.96 34.56 25.46
N GLY A 52 -8.20 34.10 24.23
CA GLY A 52 -9.24 33.11 23.96
C GLY A 52 -8.96 31.81 24.73
N ARG A 53 -9.99 31.27 25.40
CA ARG A 53 -9.88 30.05 26.23
C ARG A 53 -9.84 28.74 25.42
N HIS A 54 -9.80 28.82 24.09
CA HIS A 54 -9.82 27.67 23.20
C HIS A 54 -8.43 27.02 23.16
N ILE A 55 -8.20 26.08 24.07
CA ILE A 55 -6.98 25.27 24.07
C ILE A 55 -7.21 24.08 23.13
N ASN A 56 -6.46 24.01 22.03
CA ASN A 56 -6.47 22.86 21.13
C ASN A 56 -5.63 21.73 21.74
N THR A 57 -6.24 20.93 22.62
CA THR A 57 -5.58 19.75 23.19
C THR A 57 -5.77 18.56 22.26
N ILE A 58 -4.69 18.01 21.71
CA ILE A 58 -4.72 16.76 20.94
C ILE A 58 -4.47 15.61 21.91
N SER A 59 -5.41 14.66 21.98
CA SER A 59 -5.21 13.45 22.78
C SER A 59 -4.07 12.60 22.20
N PRO A 60 -3.18 12.03 23.03
CA PRO A 60 -2.12 11.17 22.54
C PRO A 60 -2.73 9.92 21.88
N VAL A 61 -2.12 9.48 20.76
CA VAL A 61 -2.51 8.24 20.09
C VAL A 61 -2.13 7.08 21.00
N THR A 62 -3.13 6.37 21.53
CA THR A 62 -2.89 5.14 22.29
C THR A 62 -2.43 4.04 21.34
N ILE A 63 -1.12 3.80 21.29
CA ILE A 63 -0.54 2.65 20.58
C ILE A 63 -0.89 1.41 21.39
N LYS A 64 -1.86 0.62 20.92
CA LYS A 64 -2.12 -0.70 21.50
C LYS A 64 -0.94 -1.60 21.12
N GLU A 65 -0.19 -2.07 22.12
CA GLU A 65 0.75 -3.17 21.91
C GLU A 65 -0.04 -4.36 21.39
N ARG A 66 0.17 -4.69 20.12
CA ARG A 66 -0.32 -5.96 19.57
C ARG A 66 0.57 -7.04 20.17
N ASN A 67 -0.02 -7.87 21.03
CA ASN A 67 0.53 -9.17 21.39
C ASN A 67 0.73 -9.97 20.10
N SER A 68 1.90 -9.79 19.51
CA SER A 68 2.29 -10.46 18.27
C SER A 68 2.86 -11.79 18.73
N ALA A 69 2.18 -12.89 18.42
CA ALA A 69 2.80 -14.20 18.54
C ALA A 69 4.18 -14.12 17.85
N PRO A 70 5.25 -14.70 18.43
CA PRO A 70 6.57 -14.63 17.81
C PRO A 70 6.45 -15.15 16.37
N ALA A 71 6.78 -14.29 15.42
CA ALA A 71 6.77 -14.67 14.01
C ALA A 71 7.67 -15.90 13.88
N LYS A 72 7.15 -17.00 13.33
CA LYS A 72 7.96 -18.19 13.08
C LYS A 72 9.21 -17.76 12.33
N ALA A 73 10.38 -18.13 12.86
CA ALA A 73 11.65 -17.85 12.22
C ALA A 73 11.57 -18.33 10.77
N ARG A 74 11.83 -17.41 9.83
CA ARG A 74 11.79 -17.71 8.39
C ARG A 74 12.94 -18.68 8.09
N ARG A 75 12.62 -19.87 7.61
CA ARG A 75 13.63 -20.87 7.25
C ARG A 75 14.29 -20.42 5.94
N ILE A 76 15.57 -20.06 6.01
CA ILE A 76 16.39 -19.79 4.84
C ILE A 76 17.04 -21.12 4.44
N GLU A 77 16.83 -21.52 3.20
CA GLU A 77 17.43 -22.69 2.59
C GLU A 77 18.55 -22.24 1.67
N GLU A 78 19.75 -22.79 1.87
CA GLU A 78 20.91 -22.54 1.02
C GLU A 78 21.04 -23.66 0.00
N GLU A 79 21.10 -23.30 -1.28
CA GLU A 79 21.18 -24.24 -2.38
C GLU A 79 22.50 -24.04 -3.15
N THR A 80 23.04 -25.16 -3.63
CA THR A 80 24.22 -25.19 -4.50
C THR A 80 23.83 -25.90 -5.78
N GLU A 81 24.08 -25.27 -6.92
CA GLU A 81 23.65 -25.77 -8.21
C GLU A 81 24.78 -25.71 -9.25
N LYS A 82 24.75 -26.65 -10.19
CA LYS A 82 25.67 -26.69 -11.32
C LYS A 82 24.98 -26.12 -12.55
N VAL A 83 25.64 -25.15 -13.18
CA VAL A 83 25.11 -24.44 -14.35
C VAL A 83 26.10 -24.48 -15.49
N ILE A 84 25.59 -24.60 -16.72
CA ILE A 84 26.43 -24.71 -17.92
C ILE A 84 26.31 -23.41 -18.72
N TRP A 85 27.45 -22.91 -19.17
CA TRP A 85 27.51 -21.84 -20.18
C TRP A 85 28.09 -22.40 -21.47
N THR A 86 27.41 -22.15 -22.59
CA THR A 86 27.94 -22.43 -23.93
C THR A 86 28.47 -21.13 -24.52
N ASP A 87 29.74 -21.13 -24.91
CA ASP A 87 30.35 -19.96 -25.57
C ASP A 87 29.91 -19.82 -27.04
N ALA A 88 30.35 -18.76 -27.71
CA ALA A 88 30.04 -18.52 -29.12
C ALA A 88 30.66 -19.56 -30.07
N ARG A 89 31.61 -20.37 -29.59
CA ARG A 89 32.27 -21.46 -30.34
C ARG A 89 31.60 -22.82 -30.09
N GLY A 90 30.55 -22.87 -29.27
CA GLY A 90 29.87 -24.11 -28.89
C GLY A 90 30.58 -24.89 -27.78
N THR A 91 31.60 -24.33 -27.13
CA THR A 91 32.28 -24.97 -26.00
C THR A 91 31.43 -24.78 -24.75
N GLU A 92 31.09 -25.89 -24.11
CA GLU A 92 30.37 -25.90 -22.84
C GLU A 92 31.33 -25.87 -21.67
N THR A 93 31.02 -25.06 -20.66
CA THR A 93 31.77 -25.00 -19.40
C THR A 93 30.81 -25.06 -18.23
N GLU A 94 31.08 -25.96 -17.29
CA GLU A 94 30.32 -26.09 -16.04
C GLU A 94 30.84 -25.10 -15.00
N TYR A 95 29.91 -24.41 -14.35
CA TYR A 95 30.14 -23.51 -13.23
C TYR A 95 29.27 -23.93 -12.04
N ARG A 96 29.73 -23.62 -10.83
CA ARG A 96 28.96 -23.83 -9.61
C ARG A 96 28.45 -22.50 -9.10
N MET A 97 27.17 -22.44 -8.75
CA MET A 97 26.56 -21.28 -8.13
C MET A 97 25.91 -21.63 -6.80
N TYR A 98 25.69 -20.60 -6.00
CA TYR A 98 25.03 -20.68 -4.70
C TYR A 98 23.96 -19.61 -4.64
N TYR A 99 22.87 -19.91 -3.95
CA TYR A 99 21.84 -18.94 -3.63
C TYR A 99 21.10 -19.41 -2.39
N ALA A 100 20.33 -18.52 -1.79
CA ALA A 100 19.47 -18.86 -0.67
C ALA A 100 18.04 -18.43 -0.95
N HIS A 101 17.06 -19.12 -0.40
CA HIS A 101 15.66 -18.70 -0.49
C HIS A 101 14.86 -19.08 0.74
N ASP A 102 13.71 -18.45 0.88
CA ASP A 102 12.73 -18.75 1.93
C ASP A 102 11.38 -19.24 1.38
N GLY A 103 11.39 -19.65 0.10
CA GLY A 103 10.20 -20.10 -0.65
C GLY A 103 9.38 -18.99 -1.29
N THR A 104 9.65 -17.73 -0.96
CA THR A 104 8.96 -16.55 -1.54
C THR A 104 9.93 -15.54 -2.13
N LEU A 105 11.09 -15.35 -1.50
CA LEU A 105 12.17 -14.50 -1.97
C LEU A 105 13.45 -15.33 -2.09
N LEU A 106 14.21 -15.04 -3.14
CA LEU A 106 15.52 -15.63 -3.40
C LEU A 106 16.57 -14.54 -3.27
N ASP A 107 17.56 -14.82 -2.45
CA ASP A 107 18.80 -14.06 -2.34
C ASP A 107 19.83 -14.61 -3.35
N PHE A 108 20.19 -13.75 -4.29
CA PHE A 108 21.15 -14.05 -5.36
C PHE A 108 22.53 -13.41 -5.11
N ALA A 109 22.77 -12.82 -3.93
CA ALA A 109 24.05 -12.17 -3.61
C ALA A 109 25.24 -13.13 -3.61
N SER A 110 25.03 -14.40 -3.22
CA SER A 110 26.07 -15.43 -3.19
C SER A 110 26.33 -16.10 -4.55
N VAL A 111 25.55 -15.78 -5.59
CA VAL A 111 25.68 -16.38 -6.92
C VAL A 111 27.05 -16.07 -7.51
N CYS A 112 27.77 -17.14 -7.87
CA CYS A 112 29.12 -17.09 -8.46
C CYS A 112 30.18 -16.43 -7.55
N SER A 113 29.94 -16.33 -6.24
CA SER A 113 30.86 -15.71 -5.27
C SER A 113 32.18 -16.46 -5.11
N ASN A 114 32.25 -17.74 -5.51
CA ASN A 114 33.48 -18.55 -5.55
C ASN A 114 34.44 -18.16 -6.69
N TYR A 115 34.01 -17.33 -7.64
CA TYR A 115 34.86 -16.83 -8.72
C TYR A 115 35.29 -15.39 -8.44
N ARG A 116 36.54 -15.06 -8.74
CA ARG A 116 37.06 -13.69 -8.59
C ARG A 116 36.21 -12.70 -9.38
N THR A 117 35.67 -11.68 -8.71
CA THR A 117 34.87 -10.63 -9.34
C THR A 117 35.60 -10.02 -10.55
N GLY A 118 34.90 -9.92 -11.68
CA GLY A 118 35.45 -9.40 -12.94
C GLY A 118 36.26 -10.40 -13.78
N SER A 119 36.50 -11.62 -13.30
CA SER A 119 37.11 -12.68 -14.14
C SER A 119 36.18 -13.09 -15.28
N ILE A 120 36.72 -13.82 -16.25
CA ILE A 120 35.91 -14.43 -17.31
C ILE A 120 34.96 -15.47 -16.72
N ASP A 121 35.44 -16.30 -15.78
CA ASP A 121 34.64 -17.31 -15.10
C ASP A 121 33.48 -16.70 -14.31
N TYR A 122 33.70 -15.60 -13.60
CA TYR A 122 32.65 -14.89 -12.89
C TYR A 122 31.56 -14.39 -13.85
N ARG A 123 31.96 -13.82 -14.99
CA ARG A 123 31.02 -13.33 -16.02
C ARG A 123 30.26 -14.49 -16.68
N ASN A 124 30.94 -15.57 -17.04
CA ASN A 124 30.32 -16.74 -17.65
C ASN A 124 29.38 -17.46 -16.68
N CYS A 125 29.78 -17.63 -15.42
CA CYS A 125 28.92 -18.17 -14.37
C CYS A 125 27.65 -17.34 -14.20
N ARG A 126 27.74 -15.99 -14.19
CA ARG A 126 26.54 -15.13 -14.09
C ARG A 126 25.62 -15.25 -15.32
N LYS A 127 26.19 -15.46 -16.52
CA LYS A 127 25.39 -15.72 -17.73
C LYS A 127 24.69 -17.09 -17.67
N ALA A 128 25.40 -18.12 -17.21
CA ALA A 128 24.84 -19.46 -16.98
C ALA A 128 23.72 -19.42 -15.93
N ALA A 129 23.97 -18.77 -14.78
CA ALA A 129 23.00 -18.60 -13.71
C ALA A 129 21.73 -17.90 -14.21
N ARG A 130 21.87 -16.86 -15.05
CA ARG A 130 20.72 -16.21 -15.68
C ARG A 130 19.90 -17.16 -16.55
N GLN A 131 20.55 -18.00 -17.37
CA GLN A 131 19.84 -19.00 -18.19
C GLN A 131 19.11 -20.02 -17.31
N TRP A 132 19.77 -20.48 -16.25
CA TRP A 132 19.18 -21.42 -15.29
C TRP A 132 18.00 -20.82 -14.53
N PHE A 133 18.12 -19.61 -13.98
CA PHE A 133 16.98 -18.93 -13.36
C PHE A 133 15.86 -18.65 -14.37
N GLY A 134 16.22 -18.43 -15.64
CA GLY A 134 15.28 -18.33 -16.74
C GLY A 134 14.50 -19.61 -17.01
N SER A 135 15.12 -20.78 -16.89
CA SER A 135 14.44 -22.07 -17.08
C SER A 135 13.48 -22.42 -15.93
N LYS A 136 13.78 -21.93 -14.71
CA LYS A 136 12.91 -22.08 -13.53
C LYS A 136 11.86 -20.98 -13.38
N CYS A 137 12.03 -19.87 -14.09
CA CYS A 137 11.11 -18.74 -14.07
C CYS A 137 9.77 -19.12 -14.73
N ASN A 138 8.75 -19.30 -13.90
CA ASN A 138 7.36 -19.49 -14.32
C ASN A 138 6.45 -18.50 -13.58
N GLY A 139 5.64 -17.74 -14.30
CA GLY A 139 4.71 -16.77 -13.70
C GLY A 139 3.55 -17.40 -12.90
N GLY A 140 3.29 -18.71 -13.10
CA GLY A 140 2.14 -19.42 -12.53
C GLY A 140 2.28 -19.84 -11.06
N SER A 141 3.47 -19.80 -10.47
CA SER A 141 3.70 -20.20 -9.06
C SER A 141 4.52 -19.16 -8.29
N ALA A 142 4.37 -19.12 -6.96
CA ALA A 142 5.17 -18.24 -6.11
C ALA A 142 6.68 -18.50 -6.26
N ALA A 143 7.07 -19.78 -6.25
CA ALA A 143 8.45 -20.20 -6.51
C ALA A 143 8.95 -19.77 -7.89
N GLY A 144 8.12 -19.89 -8.93
CA GLY A 144 8.51 -19.46 -10.28
C GLY A 144 8.71 -17.95 -10.39
N LYS A 145 7.87 -17.14 -9.75
CA LYS A 145 8.03 -15.67 -9.69
C LYS A 145 9.33 -15.24 -9.02
N MET A 146 9.72 -15.94 -7.96
CA MET A 146 10.99 -15.74 -7.27
C MET A 146 12.19 -15.94 -8.20
N TYR A 147 12.19 -17.02 -8.99
CA TYR A 147 13.24 -17.24 -10.01
C TYR A 147 13.22 -16.18 -11.13
N CYS A 148 12.05 -15.69 -11.51
CA CYS A 148 11.95 -14.58 -12.48
C CYS A 148 12.59 -13.29 -11.96
N HIS A 149 12.40 -12.96 -10.68
CA HIS A 149 13.06 -11.82 -10.05
C HIS A 149 14.59 -11.98 -10.10
N ALA A 150 15.09 -13.15 -9.70
CA ALA A 150 16.52 -13.47 -9.73
C ALA A 150 17.10 -13.33 -11.15
N ARG A 151 16.45 -13.92 -12.16
CA ARG A 151 16.86 -13.82 -13.58
C ARG A 151 17.06 -12.37 -14.01
N ASN A 152 16.14 -11.48 -13.63
CA ASN A 152 16.17 -10.08 -14.04
C ASN A 152 17.26 -9.26 -13.34
N ALA A 153 17.80 -9.73 -12.21
CA ALA A 153 18.94 -9.10 -11.54
C ALA A 153 20.27 -9.28 -12.31
N PHE A 154 20.37 -10.31 -13.15
CA PHE A 154 21.53 -10.54 -14.00
C PHE A 154 21.35 -9.80 -15.34
N ARG A 155 21.91 -8.59 -15.43
CA ARG A 155 21.96 -7.81 -16.67
C ARG A 155 23.00 -8.40 -17.65
N PRO A 156 22.72 -8.39 -18.96
CA PRO A 156 23.67 -8.82 -19.99
C PRO A 156 24.90 -7.93 -20.06
#